data_AF-A0A7K9I741-F1
#
_entry.id   AF-A0A7K9I741-F1
#
_cell.length_a   1.000
_cell.length_b   1.000
_cell.length_c   1.000
_cell.angle_alpha   90.00
_cell.angle_beta   90.00
_cell.angle_gamma   90.00
#
_symmetry.space_group_name_H-M   'P 1'
#
loop_
_entity.id
_entity.type
_entity.pdbx_description
1 polymer ?
#
loop_
_entity_poly.entity_id
_entity_poly.type
_entity_poly.pdbx_seq_one_letter_code
_entity_poly.pdbx_strand_id
1 'polypeptide(L)'
;PPLSYPQVRSPLSDSILGEQMLVVSEEKVTVTELRAQVVAGLSLSLRTEPGHPGVVTATTLGTITLRAPKQEATLSVWLTFSDHTLAPLELYGWQDAALTVATLDPAVATVGGSPGGPAARPWVVAEGPGRGALLQLSLHPPDACRRGRHRAVPLATVTAWL
;
A
#
# COMPACT_ATOMS: atom_id res chain seq x y z
N PRO A 1 29.70 5.56 -1.05
CA PRO A 1 28.40 5.02 -1.51
C PRO A 1 28.58 4.00 -2.65
N PRO A 2 27.93 2.83 -2.58
CA PRO A 2 27.95 1.86 -3.67
C PRO A 2 27.27 2.44 -4.92
N LEU A 3 27.90 2.24 -6.07
CA LEU A 3 27.38 2.64 -7.37
C LEU A 3 26.70 1.44 -8.02
N SER A 4 25.48 1.63 -8.52
CA SER A 4 24.75 0.62 -9.29
C SER A 4 24.38 1.19 -10.65
N TYR A 5 24.48 0.39 -11.70
CA TYR A 5 24.19 0.79 -13.08
C TYR A 5 23.11 -0.14 -13.65
N PRO A 6 21.83 0.08 -13.33
CA PRO A 6 20.75 -0.60 -14.04
C PRO A 6 20.87 -0.31 -15.54
N GLN A 7 20.95 -1.39 -16.33
CA GLN A 7 20.99 -1.37 -17.79
C GLN A 7 19.70 -1.96 -18.34
N VAL A 8 19.10 -1.27 -19.31
CA VAL A 8 18.04 -1.82 -20.16
C VAL A 8 18.70 -2.35 -21.42
N ARG A 9 18.53 -3.65 -21.68
CA ARG A 9 19.08 -4.32 -22.85
C ARG A 9 17.98 -4.72 -23.82
N SER A 10 18.30 -4.65 -25.11
CA SER A 10 17.43 -5.18 -26.16
C SER A 10 17.36 -6.70 -26.06
N PRO A 11 16.17 -7.31 -25.96
CA PRO A 11 16.04 -8.77 -25.92
C PRO A 11 16.39 -9.44 -27.25
N LEU A 12 16.51 -8.67 -28.34
CA LEU A 12 16.81 -9.18 -29.69
C LEU A 12 18.28 -9.07 -30.07
N SER A 13 18.99 -8.04 -29.58
CA SER A 13 20.34 -7.69 -30.01
C SER A 13 21.35 -7.60 -28.88
N ASP A 14 20.91 -7.73 -27.62
CA ASP A 14 21.71 -7.59 -26.39
C ASP A 14 22.44 -6.23 -26.26
N SER A 15 22.05 -5.24 -27.08
CA SER A 15 22.57 -3.88 -27.04
C SER A 15 21.97 -3.11 -25.86
N ILE A 16 22.78 -2.26 -25.23
CA ILE A 16 22.34 -1.36 -24.15
C ILE A 16 21.48 -0.24 -24.76
N LEU A 17 20.21 -0.20 -24.39
CA LEU A 17 19.24 0.81 -24.82
C LEU A 17 19.19 2.00 -23.86
N GLY A 18 19.60 1.80 -22.61
CA GLY A 18 19.70 2.84 -21.60
C GLY A 18 20.48 2.35 -20.40
N GLU A 19 21.27 3.24 -19.81
CA GLU A 19 21.99 3.01 -18.57
C GLU A 19 21.79 4.23 -17.69
N GLN A 20 21.43 4.01 -16.42
CA GLN A 20 21.26 5.07 -15.44
C GLN A 20 22.18 4.80 -14.26
N MET A 21 23.03 5.76 -13.89
CA MET A 21 23.81 5.66 -12.65
C MET A 21 22.88 5.87 -11.45
N LEU A 22 22.86 4.90 -10.54
CA LEU A 22 22.16 4.94 -9.26
C LEU A 22 23.20 5.02 -8.13
N VAL A 23 23.01 6.01 -7.26
CA VAL A 23 23.84 6.18 -6.06
C VAL A 23 22.93 6.05 -4.84
N VAL A 24 23.31 5.18 -3.90
CA VAL A 24 22.63 5.13 -2.60
C VAL A 24 23.26 6.19 -1.70
N SER A 25 22.46 7.19 -1.31
CA SER A 25 22.88 8.20 -0.34
C SER A 25 22.97 7.60 1.07
N GLU A 26 23.91 8.10 1.88
CA GLU A 26 23.96 7.81 3.32
C GLU A 26 22.91 8.62 4.10
N GLU A 27 22.28 9.62 3.45
CA GLU A 27 21.22 10.41 4.03
C GLU A 27 19.98 9.55 4.28
N LYS A 28 19.65 9.37 5.56
CA LYS A 28 18.50 8.59 5.99
C LYS A 28 17.26 9.47 5.97
N VAL A 29 16.21 8.95 5.36
CA VAL A 29 14.89 9.58 5.38
C VAL A 29 13.99 8.87 6.39
N THR A 30 13.09 9.63 7.01
CA THR A 30 12.15 9.11 8.00
C THR A 30 10.74 9.16 7.44
N VAL A 31 9.89 8.21 7.84
CA VAL A 31 8.45 8.28 7.55
C VAL A 31 7.86 9.48 8.29
N THR A 32 7.19 10.36 7.57
CA THR A 32 6.51 11.55 8.11
C THR A 32 5.01 11.37 8.18
N GLU A 33 4.42 10.69 7.20
CA GLU A 33 2.96 10.50 7.10
C GLU A 33 2.58 9.13 6.54
N LEU A 34 1.36 8.70 6.85
CA LEU A 34 0.70 7.55 6.24
C LEU A 34 -0.49 8.01 5.43
N ARG A 35 -0.71 7.38 4.28
CA ARG A 35 -1.95 7.47 3.52
C ARG A 35 -2.52 6.08 3.37
N ALA A 36 -3.83 5.94 3.55
CA ALA A 36 -4.48 4.65 3.49
C ALA A 36 -5.82 4.77 2.77
N GLN A 37 -6.10 3.80 1.91
CA GLN A 37 -7.33 3.73 1.13
C GLN A 37 -7.85 2.31 1.11
N VAL A 38 -9.15 2.16 1.38
CA VAL A 38 -9.88 0.90 1.21
C VAL A 38 -10.06 0.62 -0.28
N VAL A 39 -9.78 -0.61 -0.69
CA VAL A 39 -10.01 -1.11 -2.04
C VAL A 39 -10.96 -2.28 -1.94
N ALA A 40 -12.24 -2.02 -2.23
CA ALA A 40 -13.35 -2.96 -2.15
C ALA A 40 -13.51 -3.82 -3.41
N GLY A 41 -12.85 -3.46 -4.52
CA GLY A 41 -12.90 -4.23 -5.75
C GLY A 41 -12.22 -3.53 -6.93
N LEU A 42 -12.20 -4.23 -8.06
CA LEU A 42 -11.71 -3.74 -9.35
C LEU A 42 -12.82 -3.93 -10.39
N SER A 43 -13.01 -2.93 -11.24
CA SER A 43 -13.88 -2.99 -12.42
C SER A 43 -13.04 -2.85 -13.67
N LEU A 44 -13.28 -3.69 -14.68
CA LEU A 44 -12.62 -3.64 -15.97
C LEU A 44 -13.65 -3.32 -17.05
N SER A 45 -13.37 -2.32 -17.88
CA SER A 45 -14.16 -2.01 -19.08
C SER A 45 -13.28 -2.04 -20.31
N LEU A 46 -13.75 -2.71 -21.36
CA LEU A 46 -13.05 -2.80 -22.65
C LEU A 46 -13.76 -1.91 -23.67
N ARG A 47 -13.01 -1.08 -24.39
CA ARG A 47 -13.52 -0.23 -25.47
C ARG A 47 -12.71 -0.49 -26.73
N THR A 48 -13.38 -0.83 -27.82
CA THR A 48 -12.76 -0.90 -29.14
C THR A 48 -12.63 0.51 -29.70
N GLU A 49 -11.48 0.81 -30.32
CA GLU A 49 -11.28 2.10 -30.97
C GLU A 49 -11.89 2.09 -32.37
N PRO A 50 -12.95 2.89 -32.65
CA PRO A 50 -13.67 2.83 -33.93
C PRO A 50 -12.79 3.12 -35.15
N GLY A 51 -11.73 3.92 -34.97
CA GLY A 51 -10.79 4.28 -36.04
C GLY A 51 -9.64 3.31 -36.25
N HIS A 52 -9.45 2.32 -35.37
CA HIS A 52 -8.31 1.40 -35.41
C HIS A 52 -8.77 -0.04 -35.18
N PRO A 53 -9.18 -0.76 -36.25
CA PRO A 53 -9.58 -2.16 -36.17
C PRO A 53 -8.46 -2.99 -35.52
N GLY A 54 -8.79 -3.69 -34.44
CA GLY A 54 -7.83 -4.50 -33.68
C GLY A 54 -7.20 -3.83 -32.46
N VAL A 55 -7.46 -2.52 -32.22
CA VAL A 55 -7.05 -1.85 -30.99
C VAL A 55 -8.18 -1.93 -29.95
N VAL A 56 -7.84 -2.45 -28.77
CA VAL A 56 -8.75 -2.55 -27.61
C VAL A 56 -8.13 -1.82 -26.44
N THR A 57 -8.84 -0.83 -25.91
CA THR A 57 -8.48 -0.11 -24.70
C THR A 57 -9.13 -0.81 -23.50
N ALA A 58 -8.30 -1.27 -22.56
CA ALA A 58 -8.74 -1.85 -21.30
C ALA A 58 -8.57 -0.83 -20.17
N THR A 59 -9.68 -0.38 -19.58
CA THR A 59 -9.67 0.54 -18.44
C THR A 59 -10.03 -0.20 -17.17
N THR A 60 -9.14 -0.15 -16.17
CA THR A 60 -9.36 -0.72 -14.85
C THR A 60 -9.60 0.39 -13.82
N LEU A 61 -10.63 0.25 -12.99
CA LEU A 61 -10.98 1.18 -11.91
C LEU A 61 -11.06 0.46 -10.57
N GLY A 62 -10.42 1.02 -9.55
CA GLY A 62 -10.59 0.58 -8.16
C GLY A 62 -11.87 1.14 -7.55
N THR A 63 -12.63 0.30 -6.85
CA THR A 63 -13.79 0.72 -6.05
C THR A 63 -13.40 0.76 -4.58
N ILE A 64 -13.96 1.73 -3.84
CA ILE A 64 -13.60 1.98 -2.44
C ILE A 64 -14.74 1.69 -1.45
N THR A 65 -15.95 1.49 -1.98
CA THR A 65 -17.17 1.34 -1.18
C THR A 65 -17.55 -0.13 -1.07
N LEU A 66 -17.66 -0.62 0.16
CA LEU A 66 -18.27 -1.91 0.49
C LEU A 66 -19.80 -1.77 0.39
N ARG A 67 -20.44 -2.63 -0.40
CA ARG A 67 -21.87 -2.52 -0.76
C ARG A 67 -22.76 -3.52 -0.03
N ALA A 68 -22.18 -4.57 0.54
CA ALA A 68 -22.93 -5.61 1.22
C ALA A 68 -22.25 -6.00 2.54
N PRO A 69 -23.02 -6.41 3.57
CA PRO A 69 -22.46 -7.06 4.74
C PRO A 69 -21.63 -8.28 4.34
N LYS A 70 -20.57 -8.54 5.11
CA LYS A 70 -19.57 -9.58 4.89
C LYS A 70 -18.74 -9.42 3.62
N GLN A 71 -18.86 -8.30 2.90
CA GLN A 71 -17.95 -8.01 1.81
C GLN A 71 -16.56 -7.66 2.36
N GLU A 72 -15.54 -8.28 1.80
CA GLU A 72 -14.14 -8.04 2.12
C GLU A 72 -13.54 -6.96 1.21
N ALA A 73 -12.66 -6.15 1.77
CA ALA A 73 -11.83 -5.18 1.07
C ALA A 73 -10.39 -5.30 1.55
N THR A 74 -9.46 -4.84 0.73
CA THR A 74 -8.05 -4.71 1.12
C THR A 74 -7.69 -3.25 1.36
N LEU A 75 -6.46 -3.01 1.84
CA LEU A 75 -5.94 -1.69 2.12
C LEU A 75 -4.74 -1.39 1.22
N SER A 76 -4.80 -0.27 0.51
CA SER A 76 -3.64 0.35 -0.11
C SER A 76 -3.05 1.34 0.87
N VAL A 77 -1.78 1.13 1.26
CA VAL A 77 -1.09 1.97 2.26
C VAL A 77 0.17 2.54 1.63
N TRP A 78 0.35 3.85 1.78
CA TRP A 78 1.48 4.60 1.24
C TRP A 78 2.20 5.35 2.34
N LEU A 79 3.53 5.34 2.26
CA LEU A 79 4.42 6.03 3.16
C LEU A 79 4.87 7.33 2.51
N THR A 80 4.77 8.44 3.24
CA THR A 80 5.41 9.70 2.87
C THR A 80 6.68 9.84 3.69
N PHE A 81 7.78 10.22 3.03
CA PHE A 81 9.08 10.40 3.67
C PHE A 81 9.46 11.87 3.79
N SER A 82 10.46 12.15 4.61
CA SER A 82 10.99 13.50 4.85
C SER A 82 11.60 14.18 3.62
N ASP A 83 11.99 13.40 2.60
CA ASP A 83 12.44 13.88 1.29
C ASP A 83 11.27 14.09 0.29
N HIS A 84 10.03 14.02 0.78
CA HIS A 84 8.80 14.14 0.01
C HIS A 84 8.53 13.01 -0.98
N THR A 85 9.30 11.92 -0.91
CA THR A 85 9.00 10.73 -1.70
C THR A 85 7.79 9.98 -1.14
N LEU A 86 7.11 9.25 -2.04
CA LEU A 86 5.96 8.42 -1.74
C LEU A 86 6.24 7.00 -2.21
N ALA A 87 6.06 6.02 -1.34
CA ALA A 87 6.22 4.62 -1.69
C ALA A 87 5.07 3.77 -1.12
N PRO A 88 4.56 2.80 -1.89
CA PRO A 88 3.59 1.85 -1.37
C PRO A 88 4.25 0.92 -0.35
N LEU A 89 3.52 0.58 0.72
CA LEU A 89 4.02 -0.26 1.80
C LEU A 89 4.45 -1.65 1.32
N GLU A 90 3.83 -2.13 0.25
CA GLU A 90 4.13 -3.38 -0.44
C GLU A 90 5.61 -3.53 -0.81
N LEU A 91 6.32 -2.43 -1.10
CA LEU A 91 7.75 -2.47 -1.44
C LEU A 91 8.64 -2.89 -0.27
N TYR A 92 8.17 -2.67 0.96
CA TYR A 92 8.90 -2.99 2.19
C TYR A 92 8.47 -4.31 2.83
N GLY A 93 7.40 -4.93 2.31
CA GLY A 93 6.84 -6.16 2.87
C GLY A 93 5.94 -5.90 4.07
N TRP A 94 4.73 -6.45 4.03
CA TRP A 94 3.76 -6.32 5.12
C TRP A 94 4.17 -7.05 6.41
N GLN A 95 5.05 -8.05 6.30
CA GLN A 95 5.60 -8.84 7.42
C GLN A 95 6.55 -8.00 8.28
N ASP A 96 7.35 -7.17 7.61
CA ASP A 96 8.43 -6.38 8.21
C ASP A 96 7.91 -5.00 8.66
N ALA A 97 6.79 -4.57 8.09
CA ALA A 97 6.06 -3.39 8.52
C ALA A 97 5.32 -3.66 9.84
N ALA A 98 5.71 -2.98 10.92
CA ALA A 98 4.97 -2.99 12.18
C ALA A 98 3.71 -2.09 12.10
N LEU A 99 2.82 -2.40 11.17
CA LEU A 99 1.56 -1.69 10.95
C LEU A 99 0.43 -2.33 11.76
N THR A 100 -0.25 -1.53 12.56
CA THR A 100 -1.49 -1.94 13.25
C THR A 100 -2.69 -1.28 12.60
N VAL A 101 -3.75 -2.05 12.33
CA VAL A 101 -5.02 -1.57 11.80
C VAL A 101 -6.13 -1.90 12.79
N ALA A 102 -6.92 -0.90 13.17
CA ALA A 102 -8.04 -1.04 14.10
C ALA A 102 -9.31 -0.43 13.49
N THR A 103 -10.46 -0.98 13.86
CA THR A 103 -11.77 -0.38 13.57
C THR A 103 -12.19 0.56 14.70
N LEU A 104 -12.79 1.69 14.35
CA LEU A 104 -13.40 2.64 15.27
C LEU A 104 -14.87 2.34 15.54
N ASP A 105 -15.51 1.54 14.67
CA ASP A 105 -16.89 1.07 14.85
C ASP A 105 -17.03 -0.38 14.36
N PRO A 106 -16.91 -1.37 15.27
CA PRO A 106 -17.07 -2.78 14.94
C PRO A 106 -18.46 -3.17 14.41
N ALA A 107 -19.50 -2.33 14.62
CA ALA A 107 -20.83 -2.59 14.06
C ALA A 107 -20.90 -2.25 12.56
N VAL A 108 -19.99 -1.39 12.07
CA VAL A 108 -19.91 -1.02 10.65
C VAL A 108 -18.85 -1.83 9.92
N ALA A 109 -17.66 -2.00 10.51
CA ALA A 109 -16.59 -2.74 9.88
C ALA A 109 -15.68 -3.43 10.89
N THR A 110 -15.18 -4.60 10.53
CA THR A 110 -14.14 -5.32 11.28
C THR A 110 -12.87 -5.43 10.44
N VAL A 111 -11.75 -5.67 11.12
CA VAL A 111 -10.43 -5.79 10.48
C VAL A 111 -9.89 -7.18 10.79
N GLY A 112 -9.45 -7.88 9.74
CA GLY A 112 -8.78 -9.16 9.83
C GLY A 112 -7.31 -9.08 9.41
N GLY A 113 -6.53 -10.11 9.80
CA GLY A 113 -5.07 -10.16 9.62
C GLY A 113 -4.38 -10.05 10.98
N SER A 114 -3.67 -11.11 11.39
CA SER A 114 -3.03 -11.18 12.70
C SER A 114 -1.52 -10.90 12.59
N PRO A 115 -0.93 -10.16 13.54
CA PRO A 115 0.53 -10.15 13.68
C PRO A 115 0.99 -11.56 14.09
N GLY A 116 1.74 -12.23 13.20
CA GLY A 116 2.39 -13.52 13.48
C GLY A 116 1.97 -14.72 12.62
N GLY A 117 1.09 -14.56 11.63
CA GLY A 117 0.76 -15.62 10.67
C GLY A 117 1.21 -15.28 9.23
N PRO A 118 1.44 -16.28 8.35
CA PRO A 118 1.92 -16.07 6.98
C PRO A 118 0.97 -15.28 6.05
N ALA A 119 -0.23 -14.91 6.53
CA ALA A 119 -1.17 -14.02 5.83
C ALA A 119 -1.00 -12.58 6.34
N ALA A 120 0.03 -11.91 5.81
CA ALA A 120 0.64 -10.69 6.34
C ALA A 120 -0.13 -9.38 6.08
N ARG A 121 -1.17 -9.39 5.25
CA ARG A 121 -1.84 -8.16 4.79
C ARG A 121 -3.19 -7.98 5.49
N PRO A 122 -3.46 -6.81 6.08
CA PRO A 122 -4.75 -6.54 6.70
C PRO A 122 -5.85 -6.48 5.62
N TRP A 123 -7.02 -6.96 6.00
CA TRP A 123 -8.26 -6.87 5.21
C TRP A 123 -9.38 -6.36 6.10
N VAL A 124 -10.41 -5.80 5.47
CA VAL A 124 -11.52 -5.12 6.12
C VAL A 124 -12.80 -5.79 5.69
N VAL A 125 -13.71 -6.01 6.62
CA VAL A 125 -15.03 -6.61 6.37
C VAL A 125 -16.10 -5.61 6.70
N ALA A 126 -17.05 -5.39 5.80
CA ALA A 126 -18.26 -4.67 6.13
C ALA A 126 -19.14 -5.52 7.04
N GLU A 127 -19.53 -5.01 8.19
CA GLU A 127 -20.45 -5.67 9.12
C GLU A 127 -21.86 -5.09 9.04
N GLY A 128 -21.96 -3.78 8.81
CA GLY A 128 -23.23 -3.07 8.81
C GLY A 128 -23.16 -1.74 8.06
N PRO A 129 -24.28 -1.01 7.99
CA PRO A 129 -24.33 0.29 7.33
C PRO A 129 -23.57 1.35 8.12
N GLY A 130 -22.73 2.12 7.43
CA GLY A 130 -22.04 3.27 8.00
C GLY A 130 -21.17 3.96 6.95
N ARG A 131 -20.55 5.08 7.33
CA ARG A 131 -19.65 5.85 6.48
C ARG A 131 -18.70 6.70 7.31
N GLY A 132 -17.54 7.00 6.77
CA GLY A 132 -16.62 7.97 7.34
C GLY A 132 -15.25 7.38 7.67
N ALA A 133 -14.47 8.11 8.46
CA ALA A 133 -13.19 7.67 8.97
C ALA A 133 -13.39 6.59 10.05
N LEU A 134 -13.47 5.32 9.62
CA LEU A 134 -13.83 4.18 10.48
C LEU A 134 -12.66 3.25 10.77
N LEU A 135 -11.53 3.40 10.07
CA LEU A 135 -10.33 2.62 10.30
C LEU A 135 -9.23 3.53 10.83
N GLN A 136 -8.50 3.08 11.84
CA GLN A 136 -7.29 3.73 12.33
C GLN A 136 -6.08 2.84 12.03
N LEU A 137 -5.10 3.41 11.33
CA LEU A 137 -3.84 2.76 11.00
C LEU A 137 -2.71 3.46 11.73
N SER A 138 -1.84 2.70 12.38
CA SER A 138 -0.67 3.22 13.07
C SER A 138 0.56 2.41 12.66
N LEU A 139 1.58 3.09 12.15
CA LEU A 139 2.87 2.50 11.84
C LEU A 139 3.78 2.64 13.06
N HIS A 140 4.39 1.54 13.48
CA HIS A 140 5.32 1.52 14.60
C HIS A 140 6.74 1.26 14.09
N PRO A 141 7.76 1.59 14.91
CA PRO A 141 9.10 1.07 14.67
C PRO A 141 9.08 -0.47 14.69
N PRO A 142 9.79 -1.13 13.75
CA PRO A 142 10.00 -2.57 13.80
C PRO A 142 10.56 -3.01 15.15
N ASP A 143 10.28 -4.24 15.58
CA ASP A 143 10.72 -4.73 16.90
C ASP A 143 12.24 -4.64 17.08
N ALA A 144 13.02 -4.87 16.02
CA ALA A 144 14.48 -4.71 16.02
C ALA A 144 14.94 -3.28 16.36
N CYS A 145 14.09 -2.27 16.17
CA CYS A 145 14.37 -0.86 16.45
C CYS A 145 13.85 -0.40 17.82
N ARG A 146 13.12 -1.24 18.56
CA ARG A 146 12.54 -0.86 19.86
C ARG A 146 13.62 -0.79 20.93
N ARG A 147 13.89 0.42 21.43
CA ARG A 147 14.79 0.64 22.58
C ARG A 147 13.98 0.61 23.88
N GLY A 148 14.13 -0.47 24.66
CA GLY A 148 13.52 -0.62 26.00
C GLY A 148 12.19 -1.35 26.03
N ARG A 149 11.63 -1.55 27.24
CA ARG A 149 10.37 -2.29 27.49
C ARG A 149 9.09 -1.46 27.33
N HIS A 150 9.19 -0.19 26.92
CA HIS A 150 8.03 0.69 26.79
C HIS A 150 7.32 0.48 25.44
N ARG A 151 6.00 0.68 25.45
CA ARG A 151 5.18 0.71 24.22
C ARG A 151 5.76 1.75 23.28
N ALA A 152 6.19 1.33 22.09
CA ALA A 152 6.76 2.23 21.10
C ALA A 152 5.70 3.25 20.65
N VAL A 153 6.08 4.52 20.57
CA VAL A 153 5.24 5.58 20.01
C VAL A 153 5.10 5.32 18.50
N PRO A 154 3.88 5.41 17.93
CA PRO A 154 3.71 5.30 16.48
C PRO A 154 4.56 6.34 15.75
N LEU A 155 5.20 5.92 14.66
CA LEU A 155 5.91 6.81 13.73
C LEU A 155 4.92 7.73 13.01
N ALA A 156 3.78 7.18 12.63
CA ALA A 156 2.70 7.92 11.99
C ALA A 156 1.37 7.20 12.23
N THR A 157 0.28 7.96 12.25
CA THR A 157 -1.09 7.43 12.41
C THR A 157 -2.02 8.16 11.44
N VAL A 158 -2.93 7.42 10.81
CA VAL A 158 -3.91 7.96 9.88
C VAL A 158 -5.24 7.25 10.05
N THR A 159 -6.33 7.94 9.76
CA THR A 159 -7.65 7.31 9.63
C THR A 159 -8.01 7.11 8.17
N ALA A 160 -8.49 5.93 7.81
CA ALA A 160 -8.98 5.63 6.46
C ALA A 160 -10.51 5.66 6.41
N TRP A 161 -11.02 6.11 5.27
CA TRP A 161 -12.45 6.23 5.00
C TRP A 161 -13.03 4.92 4.48
N LEU A 162 -14.24 4.61 4.96
CA LEU A 162 -15.12 3.52 4.53
C LEU A 162 -16.47 4.10 4.04
#